data_AF-A0A9X2MGI8-F1
#
_entry.id   AF-A0A9X2MGI8-F1
#
_cell.length_a   1.000
_cell.length_b   1.000
_cell.length_c   1.000
_cell.angle_alpha   90.00
_cell.angle_beta   90.00
_cell.angle_gamma   90.00
#
_symmetry.space_group_name_H-M   'P 1'
#
loop_
_entity.id
_entity.type
_entity.pdbx_description
1 polymer ?
#
loop_
_entity_poly.entity_id
_entity_poly.type
_entity_poly.pdbx_seq_one_letter_code
_entity_poly.pdbx_strand_id
1 'polypeptide(L)'
;MSVTFKNYNFEVVTETLKCGKYRDTVERIIIKNNSDIKYEQNFMKRFFNFLYPGVVSKSFKGRHWYQHYYEINQKNDRTFEFVLTKPYVD
;
A
#
# COMPACT_ATOMS: atom_id res chain seq x y z
N MET A 1 12.49 3.14 -8.84
CA MET A 1 11.88 4.24 -9.64
C MET A 1 10.65 4.70 -8.87
N SER A 2 10.67 5.92 -8.34
CA SER A 2 9.53 6.48 -7.60
C SER A 2 8.56 7.15 -8.56
N VAL A 3 7.33 6.67 -8.66
CA VAL A 3 6.27 7.35 -9.40
C VAL A 3 5.55 8.25 -8.41
N THR A 4 5.67 9.57 -8.59
CA THR A 4 5.02 10.56 -7.73
C THR A 4 3.74 11.05 -8.41
N PHE A 5 2.59 10.69 -7.84
CA PHE A 5 1.31 11.31 -8.23
C PHE A 5 1.05 12.46 -7.26
N LYS A 6 1.06 13.71 -7.77
CA LYS A 6 0.65 14.90 -7.01
C LYS A 6 -0.77 15.27 -7.44
N ASN A 7 -1.74 14.90 -6.61
CA ASN A 7 -2.99 15.64 -6.54
C ASN A 7 -2.85 16.63 -5.37
N TYR A 8 -3.43 17.82 -5.41
CA TYR A 8 -3.13 18.91 -4.46
C TYR A 8 -3.23 18.52 -2.97
N ASN A 9 -3.96 17.44 -2.66
CA ASN A 9 -4.15 16.93 -1.29
C ASN A 9 -3.30 15.70 -0.94
N PHE A 10 -2.74 14.95 -1.90
CA PHE A 10 -2.04 13.68 -1.64
C PHE A 10 -0.74 13.56 -2.44
N GLU A 11 0.30 13.11 -1.75
CA GLU A 11 1.58 12.71 -2.32
C GLU A 11 1.77 11.20 -2.09
N VAL A 12 1.95 10.45 -3.17
CA VAL A 12 2.22 9.01 -3.11
C VAL A 12 3.67 8.77 -3.52
N VAL A 13 4.42 8.05 -2.67
CA VAL A 13 5.80 7.64 -2.93
C VAL A 13 5.86 6.11 -2.89
N THR A 14 6.31 5.50 -3.98
CA THR A 14 6.49 4.05 -4.08
C THR A 14 7.98 3.70 -4.12
N GLU A 15 8.40 2.82 -3.22
CA GLU A 15 9.74 2.25 -3.13
C GLU A 15 9.66 0.74 -3.34
N THR A 16 10.35 0.22 -4.37
CA THR A 16 10.46 -1.22 -4.56
C THR A 16 11.51 -1.78 -3.60
N LEU A 17 11.08 -2.52 -2.59
CA LEU A 17 11.92 -3.27 -1.68
C LEU A 17 12.07 -4.68 -2.23
N LYS A 18 13.07 -4.92 -3.08
CA LYS A 18 13.38 -6.30 -3.50
C LYS A 18 13.90 -7.06 -2.28
N CYS A 19 13.13 -7.98 -1.73
CA CYS A 19 13.59 -8.87 -0.68
C CYS A 19 12.80 -10.18 -0.64
N GLY A 20 13.48 -11.31 -0.88
CA GLY A 20 12.97 -12.64 -0.53
C GLY A 20 13.45 -13.78 -1.42
N LYS A 21 13.68 -14.96 -0.82
CA LYS A 21 14.18 -16.23 -1.39
C LYS A 21 13.39 -16.78 -2.59
N TYR A 22 12.20 -16.24 -2.89
CA TYR A 22 11.20 -16.80 -3.81
C TYR A 22 10.72 -15.82 -4.92
N ARG A 23 11.48 -14.77 -5.24
CA ARG A 23 11.13 -13.74 -6.26
C ARG A 23 9.90 -12.86 -5.95
N ASP A 24 9.32 -12.96 -4.76
CA ASP A 24 8.26 -12.05 -4.32
C ASP A 24 8.73 -10.58 -4.46
N THR A 25 7.84 -9.74 -4.98
CA THR A 25 8.10 -8.30 -5.07
C THR A 25 7.39 -7.61 -3.93
N VAL A 26 8.17 -6.94 -3.08
CA VAL A 26 7.63 -6.11 -2.01
C VAL A 26 7.78 -4.64 -2.41
N GLU A 27 6.69 -3.89 -2.30
CA GLU A 27 6.63 -2.46 -2.56
C GLU A 27 6.19 -1.75 -1.29
N ARG A 28 6.96 -0.77 -0.84
CA ARG A 28 6.54 0.17 0.18
C ARG A 28 5.90 1.36 -0.51
N ILE A 29 4.64 1.64 -0.19
CA ILE A 29 3.85 2.72 -0.74
C ILE A 29 3.50 3.66 0.40
N ILE A 30 4.05 4.86 0.39
CA ILE A 30 3.81 5.89 1.38
C ILE A 30 2.83 6.89 0.80
N ILE A 31 1.66 7.02 1.44
CA ILE A 31 0.68 8.04 1.09
C ILE A 31 0.72 9.12 2.17
N LYS A 32 1.12 10.32 1.76
CA LYS A 32 1.10 11.53 2.59
C LYS A 32 -0.09 12.39 2.17
N ASN A 33 -0.90 12.75 3.14
CA ASN A 33 -1.96 13.73 3.01
C ASN A 33 -1.41 15.10 3.40
N ASN A 34 -1.37 16.01 2.42
CA ASN A 34 -0.88 17.38 2.59
C ASN A 34 -2.01 18.38 2.88
N SER A 35 -3.26 17.90 2.95
CA SER A 35 -4.41 18.72 3.36
C SER A 35 -4.55 18.79 4.89
N ASP A 36 -5.28 19.79 5.37
CA ASP A 36 -5.60 19.90 6.80
C ASP A 36 -6.67 18.91 7.28
N ILE A 37 -7.38 18.27 6.34
CA ILE A 37 -8.41 17.28 6.60
C ILE A 37 -7.74 15.99 7.08
N LYS A 38 -8.14 15.47 8.24
CA LYS A 38 -7.65 14.17 8.73
C LYS A 38 -8.53 13.05 8.17
N TYR A 39 -7.92 12.04 7.56
CA TYR A 39 -8.63 10.88 7.05
C TYR A 39 -8.49 9.69 7.99
N GLU A 40 -9.58 8.99 8.22
CA GLU A 40 -9.56 7.74 8.96
C GLU A 40 -8.80 6.64 8.21
N GLN A 41 -8.24 5.71 8.95
CA GLN A 41 -7.54 4.55 8.39
C GLN A 41 -8.42 3.75 7.41
N ASN A 42 -9.73 3.67 7.63
CA ASN A 42 -10.67 2.99 6.74
C ASN A 42 -10.80 3.67 5.38
N PHE A 43 -10.83 5.02 5.36
CA PHE A 43 -10.81 5.77 4.11
C PHE A 43 -9.51 5.49 3.35
N MET A 44 -8.37 5.55 4.03
CA MET A 44 -7.06 5.31 3.41
C MET A 44 -6.91 3.88 2.88
N LYS A 45 -7.46 2.88 3.56
CA LYS A 45 -7.53 1.49 3.04
C LYS A 45 -8.34 1.41 1.75
N ARG A 46 -9.51 2.06 1.69
CA ARG A 46 -10.34 2.09 0.48
C ARG A 46 -9.64 2.82 -0.67
N PHE A 47 -9.00 3.95 -0.37
CA PHE A 47 -8.21 4.71 -1.34
C PHE A 47 -7.04 3.88 -1.88
N PHE A 48 -6.33 3.16 -1.01
CA PHE A 48 -5.27 2.25 -1.43
C PHE A 48 -5.81 1.14 -2.34
N ASN A 49 -6.93 0.49 -1.98
CA ASN A 49 -7.54 -0.56 -2.82
C ASN A 49 -8.04 -0.02 -4.17
N PHE A 50 -8.43 1.25 -4.25
CA PHE A 50 -8.75 1.92 -5.50
C PHE A 50 -7.50 2.07 -6.40
N LEU A 51 -6.36 2.45 -5.80
CA LEU A 51 -5.08 2.56 -6.53
C LEU A 51 -4.50 1.18 -6.92
N TYR A 52 -4.73 0.16 -6.11
CA TYR A 52 -4.21 -1.19 -6.29
C TYR A 52 -5.35 -2.22 -6.24
N PRO A 53 -6.13 -2.35 -7.32
CA PRO A 53 -7.28 -3.25 -7.36
C PRO A 53 -6.84 -4.71 -7.21
N GLY A 54 -7.68 -5.51 -6.54
CA GLY A 54 -7.45 -6.95 -6.32
C GLY A 54 -6.49 -7.29 -5.18
N VAL A 55 -5.87 -6.29 -4.54
CA VAL A 55 -5.05 -6.49 -3.33
C VAL A 55 -5.94 -6.62 -2.11
N VAL A 56 -5.65 -7.59 -1.23
CA VAL A 56 -6.38 -7.80 0.02
C VAL A 56 -5.53 -7.46 1.25
N SER A 57 -6.17 -7.14 2.37
CA SER A 57 -5.46 -6.99 3.64
C SER A 57 -4.82 -8.33 4.03
N LYS A 58 -3.58 -8.32 4.53
CA LYS A 58 -2.90 -9.53 5.06
C LYS A 58 -3.74 -10.26 6.10
N SER A 59 -4.54 -9.52 6.87
CA SER A 59 -5.41 -10.03 7.94
C SER A 59 -6.72 -10.66 7.44
N PHE A 60 -6.99 -10.65 6.12
CA PHE A 60 -8.23 -11.19 5.56
C PHE A 60 -8.28 -12.71 5.70
N LYS A 61 -9.24 -13.21 6.50
CA LYS A 61 -9.51 -14.65 6.66
C LYS A 61 -10.09 -15.19 5.36
N GLY A 62 -9.33 -16.02 4.64
CA GLY A 62 -9.69 -16.53 3.30
C GLY A 62 -8.78 -16.04 2.18
N ARG A 63 -7.71 -15.30 2.50
CA ARG A 63 -6.68 -14.93 1.51
C ARG A 63 -6.01 -16.18 0.94
N HIS A 64 -5.96 -16.27 -0.38
CA HIS A 64 -5.18 -17.30 -1.07
C HIS A 64 -3.69 -16.93 -1.14
N TRP A 65 -2.82 -17.94 -1.21
CA TRP A 65 -1.37 -17.74 -1.21
C TRP A 65 -0.85 -16.95 -2.41
N TYR A 66 -1.53 -17.04 -3.56
CA TYR A 66 -1.21 -16.33 -4.80
C TYR A 66 -1.76 -14.89 -4.84
N GLN A 67 -2.59 -14.48 -3.88
CA GLN A 67 -3.19 -13.15 -3.89
C GLN A 67 -2.21 -12.10 -3.38
N HIS A 68 -2.12 -10.99 -4.13
CA HIS A 68 -1.44 -9.79 -3.68
C HIS A 68 -2.06 -9.32 -2.36
N TYR A 69 -1.21 -8.91 -1.43
CA TYR A 69 -1.69 -8.47 -0.13
C TYR A 69 -0.92 -7.28 0.39
N TYR A 70 -1.58 -6.50 1.24
CA TYR A 70 -0.94 -5.36 1.89
C TYR A 70 -1.00 -5.45 3.41
N GLU A 71 -0.01 -4.85 4.04
CA GLU A 71 0.01 -4.47 5.44
C GLU A 71 -0.03 -2.95 5.53
N ILE A 72 -0.73 -2.41 6.52
CA ILE A 72 -0.83 -0.96 6.71
C ILE A 72 -0.25 -0.58 8.07
N ASN A 73 0.74 0.30 8.04
CA ASN A 73 1.34 0.92 9.21
C ASN A 73 1.05 2.42 9.16
N GLN A 74 0.14 2.87 10.02
CA GLN A 74 -0.12 4.29 10.16
C GLN A 74 1.00 4.91 10.99
N LYS A 75 1.82 5.79 10.38
CA LYS A 75 2.92 6.47 11.09
C LYS A 75 2.42 7.68 11.87
N ASN A 76 1.44 8.41 11.32
CA ASN A 76 0.75 9.50 11.99
C ASN A 76 -0.64 9.73 11.35
N ASP A 77 -1.36 10.76 11.76
CA ASP A 77 -2.69 11.11 11.26
C ASP A 77 -2.72 11.53 9.77
N ARG A 78 -1.57 11.80 9.17
CA ARG A 78 -1.43 12.28 7.78
C ARG A 78 -0.58 11.40 6.88
N THR A 79 0.11 10.41 7.42
CA THR A 79 1.08 9.56 6.71
C THR A 79 0.76 8.10 6.94
N PHE A 80 0.43 7.41 5.85
CA PHE A 80 0.06 6.01 5.84
C PHE A 80 1.09 5.24 5.02
N GLU A 81 1.74 4.25 5.64
CA GLU A 81 2.64 3.34 4.95
C GLU A 81 1.91 2.04 4.66
N PHE A 82 1.91 1.65 3.39
CA PHE A 82 1.40 0.38 2.91
C PHE A 82 2.58 -0.47 2.44
N VAL A 83 2.68 -1.70 2.92
CA VAL A 83 3.63 -2.68 2.42
C VAL A 83 2.85 -3.66 1.56
N LEU A 84 2.98 -3.53 0.24
CA LEU A 84 2.36 -4.39 -0.76
C LEU A 84 3.30 -5.54 -1.10
N THR A 85 2.84 -6.76 -0.88
CA THR A 85 3.54 -7.97 -1.31
C THR A 85 2.81 -8.56 -2.51
N LYS A 86 3.55 -8.74 -3.60
CA LYS A 86 3.12 -9.45 -4.81
C LYS A 86 3.84 -10.82 -4.80
N PRO A 87 3.13 -11.90 -4.42
CA PRO A 87 3.70 -13.24 -4.45
C PRO A 87 4.13 -13.59 -5.87
N TYR A 88 5.27 -14.24 -6.01
CA TYR A 88 5.66 -14.83 -7.27
C TYR A 88 4.87 -16.13 -7.46
N VAL A 89 4.02 -16.16 -8.48
CA VAL A 89 3.26 -17.34 -8.88
C VAL A 89 3.96 -17.86 -10.14
N ASP A 90 4.59 -19.04 -10.03
CA ASP A 90 5.15 -19.76 -11.20
C ASP A 90 4.07 -20.06 -12.25
#